data_AF-A0A9D6SE87-F1
#
_entry.id   AF-A0A9D6SE87-F1
#
_cell.length_a   1.000
_cell.length_b   1.000
_cell.length_c   1.000
_cell.angle_alpha   90.00
_cell.angle_beta   90.00
_cell.angle_gamma   90.00
#
_symmetry.space_group_name_H-M   'P 1'
#
loop_
_entity.id
_entity.type
_entity.pdbx_description
1 polymer ?
#
loop_
_entity_poly.entity_id
_entity_poly.type
_entity_poly.pdbx_seq_one_letter_code
_entity_poly.pdbx_strand_id
1 'polypeptide(L)'
;MQIRSCWLLMLFLTFSSWASAMQSSNLVGTWVGKVQGYDVEMRFELNPDGSANFEGVAGSWHAQGNRLMLTQEGETVAYNYTLQGSKLTLSGGDLMAPMVMNRAGSSDVARGPMPAMPQPEESYDPMAPPDVDSP
;
A
#
# COMPACT_ATOMS: atom_id res chain seq x y z
N MET A 1 22.43 -46.55 -46.69
CA MET A 1 21.23 -45.68 -46.75
C MET A 1 20.19 -46.30 -45.82
N GLN A 2 19.60 -45.69 -44.80
CA GLN A 2 19.51 -44.31 -44.32
C GLN A 2 19.43 -44.37 -42.78
N ILE A 3 20.30 -43.64 -42.08
CA ILE A 3 20.04 -43.16 -40.72
C ILE A 3 19.30 -41.83 -40.92
N ARG A 4 17.97 -41.85 -40.90
CA ARG A 4 17.12 -40.66 -41.03
C ARG A 4 15.82 -40.87 -40.27
N SER A 5 15.31 -39.76 -39.72
CA SER A 5 14.08 -39.61 -38.94
C SER A 5 14.33 -39.68 -37.43
N CYS A 6 14.95 -38.63 -36.88
CA CYS A 6 14.20 -37.55 -36.23
C CYS A 6 13.37 -38.14 -35.06
N TRP A 7 13.93 -38.36 -33.88
CA TRP A 7 14.21 -37.29 -32.90
C TRP A 7 13.27 -36.08 -33.04
N LEU A 8 11.97 -36.34 -33.18
CA LEU A 8 10.92 -35.32 -33.22
C LEU A 8 9.68 -35.82 -32.48
N LEU A 9 9.84 -36.14 -31.20
CA LEU A 9 8.70 -36.30 -30.29
C LEU A 9 9.13 -36.01 -28.84
N MET A 10 9.88 -34.93 -28.65
CA MET A 10 10.32 -34.44 -27.33
C MET A 10 10.23 -32.90 -27.33
N LEU A 11 9.06 -32.35 -27.64
CA LEU A 11 8.82 -30.92 -27.45
C LEU A 11 7.33 -30.60 -27.33
N PHE A 12 6.65 -31.13 -26.32
CA PHE A 12 5.34 -30.62 -25.95
C PHE A 12 5.23 -30.42 -24.44
N LEU A 13 5.07 -29.13 -24.09
CA LEU A 13 4.53 -28.57 -22.84
C LEU A 13 5.48 -28.44 -21.63
N THR A 14 6.49 -27.57 -21.76
CA THR A 14 7.02 -26.81 -20.61
C THR A 14 6.71 -25.32 -20.80
N PHE A 15 5.43 -24.97 -20.85
CA PHE A 15 5.00 -23.58 -20.79
C PHE A 15 4.16 -23.37 -19.55
N SER A 16 4.42 -22.25 -18.87
CA SER A 16 3.78 -21.78 -17.63
C SER A 16 4.48 -22.34 -16.39
N SER A 17 5.39 -21.61 -15.75
CA SER A 17 4.94 -20.52 -14.88
C SER A 17 6.11 -19.60 -14.53
N TRP A 18 6.22 -18.47 -15.22
CA TRP A 18 7.19 -17.42 -14.89
C TRP A 18 6.40 -16.12 -14.67
N ALA A 19 5.52 -16.11 -13.67
CA ALA A 19 4.72 -14.94 -13.32
C ALA A 19 4.71 -14.64 -11.81
N SER A 20 5.71 -15.12 -11.06
CA SER A 20 5.73 -14.95 -9.60
C SER A 20 6.64 -13.82 -9.10
N ALA A 21 7.39 -13.14 -9.99
CA ALA A 21 8.38 -12.12 -9.61
C ALA A 21 7.84 -10.68 -9.60
N MET A 22 6.69 -10.41 -10.23
CA MET A 22 6.12 -9.05 -10.31
C MET A 22 5.24 -8.67 -9.11
N GLN A 23 4.85 -9.63 -8.27
CA GLN A 23 3.91 -9.37 -7.18
C GLN A 23 4.60 -8.74 -5.94
N SER A 24 5.89 -9.03 -5.76
CA SER A 24 6.72 -8.45 -4.69
C SER A 24 7.01 -6.96 -4.91
N SER A 25 7.24 -6.52 -6.15
CA SER A 25 7.53 -5.10 -6.43
C SER A 25 6.39 -4.17 -6.01
N ASN A 26 5.15 -4.65 -6.07
CA ASN A 26 3.98 -3.87 -5.66
C ASN A 26 3.82 -3.75 -4.14
N LEU A 27 4.56 -4.53 -3.34
CA LEU A 27 4.57 -4.39 -1.88
C LEU A 27 5.54 -3.31 -1.39
N VAL A 28 6.53 -2.93 -2.21
CA VAL A 28 7.49 -1.87 -1.88
C VAL A 28 6.77 -0.58 -1.52
N GLY A 29 7.13 0.04 -0.40
CA GLY A 29 6.59 1.31 0.08
C GLY A 29 6.25 1.29 1.57
N THR A 30 5.66 2.40 2.03
CA THR A 30 5.22 2.56 3.41
C THR A 30 3.75 2.19 3.55
N TRP A 31 3.43 1.40 4.56
CA TRP A 31 2.10 0.89 4.88
C TRP A 31 1.74 1.30 6.30
N VAL A 32 0.52 1.81 6.50
CA VAL A 32 0.01 2.24 7.80
C VAL A 32 -1.35 1.62 8.03
N GLY A 33 -1.56 0.98 9.18
CA GLY A 33 -2.80 0.26 9.45
C GLY A 33 -2.94 -0.27 10.86
N LYS A 34 -4.04 -0.97 11.10
CA LYS A 34 -4.39 -1.52 12.41
C LYS A 34 -4.70 -3.01 12.30
N VAL A 35 -4.43 -3.75 13.37
CA VAL A 35 -4.96 -5.11 13.53
C VAL A 35 -6.45 -5.01 13.85
N GLN A 36 -7.30 -5.77 13.16
CA GLN A 36 -8.74 -5.72 13.41
C GLN A 36 -9.05 -6.07 14.87
N GLY A 37 -9.83 -5.21 15.53
CA GLY A 37 -10.16 -5.34 16.96
C GLY A 37 -9.18 -4.66 17.92
N TYR A 38 -8.11 -4.06 17.41
CA TYR A 38 -7.12 -3.31 18.21
C TYR A 38 -7.01 -1.88 17.70
N ASP A 39 -6.85 -0.91 18.61
CA ASP A 39 -6.74 0.51 18.23
C ASP A 39 -5.31 1.00 18.00
N VAL A 40 -4.34 0.07 17.96
CA VAL A 40 -2.93 0.39 17.73
C VAL A 40 -2.67 0.47 16.23
N GLU A 41 -2.28 1.66 15.77
CA GLU A 41 -1.77 1.87 14.42
C GLU A 41 -0.30 1.45 14.34
N MET A 42 0.04 0.83 13.23
CA MET A 42 1.35 0.25 12.94
C MET A 42 1.78 0.72 11.55
N ARG A 43 3.07 0.96 11.39
CA ARG A 43 3.74 1.40 10.18
C ARG A 43 4.85 0.43 9.78
N PHE A 44 4.75 -0.06 8.55
CA PHE A 44 5.80 -0.86 7.92
C PHE A 44 6.38 -0.12 6.73
N GLU A 45 7.69 -0.17 6.55
CA GLU A 45 8.38 0.29 5.36
C GLU A 45 9.07 -0.91 4.70
N LEU A 46 8.68 -1.22 3.47
CA LEU A 46 9.23 -2.34 2.70
C LEU A 46 10.06 -1.77 1.55
N ASN A 47 11.38 -1.96 1.59
CA ASN A 47 12.31 -1.39 0.61
C ASN A 47 12.56 -2.37 -0.57
N PRO A 48 12.87 -1.86 -1.77
CA PRO A 48 13.06 -2.71 -2.95
C PRO A 48 14.26 -3.67 -2.87
N ASP A 49 15.21 -3.42 -1.97
CA ASP A 49 16.36 -4.28 -1.72
C ASP A 49 16.07 -5.45 -0.75
N GLY A 50 14.82 -5.56 -0.26
CA GLY A 50 14.42 -6.56 0.72
C GLY A 50 14.67 -6.15 2.16
N SER A 51 15.20 -4.95 2.44
CA SER A 51 15.23 -4.40 3.80
C SER A 51 13.86 -3.88 4.22
N ALA A 52 13.59 -3.86 5.51
CA ALA A 52 12.35 -3.34 6.07
C ALA A 52 12.59 -2.54 7.35
N ASN A 53 11.64 -1.66 7.67
CA ASN A 53 11.51 -1.03 8.97
C ASN A 53 10.10 -1.30 9.53
N PHE A 54 10.03 -1.91 10.71
CA PHE A 54 8.80 -2.22 11.42
C PHE A 54 8.74 -1.37 12.69
N GLU A 55 7.94 -0.30 12.70
CA GLU A 55 7.81 0.57 13.88
C GLU A 55 9.16 1.10 14.42
N GLY A 56 10.11 1.41 13.52
CA GLY A 56 11.45 1.86 13.88
C GLY A 56 12.48 0.73 14.02
N VAL A 57 12.06 -0.54 14.04
CA VAL A 57 12.97 -1.69 14.14
C VAL A 57 13.37 -2.18 12.75
N ALA A 58 14.68 -2.30 12.52
CA ALA A 58 15.20 -2.80 11.26
C ALA A 58 14.95 -4.30 11.09
N GLY A 59 14.63 -4.71 9.87
CA GLY A 59 14.44 -6.09 9.50
C GLY A 59 14.58 -6.32 7.99
N SER A 60 14.05 -7.45 7.52
CA SER A 60 14.00 -7.77 6.10
C SER A 60 12.66 -8.39 5.72
N TRP A 61 12.38 -8.40 4.42
CA TRP A 61 11.17 -8.98 3.88
C TRP A 61 11.41 -9.66 2.54
N HIS A 62 10.57 -10.64 2.23
CA HIS A 62 10.49 -11.26 0.92
C HIS A 62 9.06 -11.74 0.68
N ALA A 63 8.57 -11.65 -0.55
CA ALA A 63 7.27 -12.20 -0.93
C ALA A 63 7.40 -13.35 -1.93
N GLN A 64 6.70 -14.45 -1.67
CA GLN A 64 6.62 -15.61 -2.57
C GLN A 64 5.16 -16.06 -2.70
N GLY A 65 4.61 -15.95 -3.91
CA GLY A 65 3.18 -16.20 -4.13
C GLY A 65 2.33 -15.26 -3.29
N ASN A 66 1.38 -15.79 -2.52
CA ASN A 66 0.54 -15.06 -1.58
C ASN A 66 1.12 -15.01 -0.15
N ARG A 67 2.40 -15.33 0.03
CA ARG A 67 3.08 -15.27 1.34
C ARG A 67 4.08 -14.13 1.41
N LEU A 68 4.04 -13.39 2.51
CA LEU A 68 4.97 -12.34 2.89
C LEU A 68 5.75 -12.85 4.11
N MET A 69 7.05 -13.06 3.94
CA MET A 69 7.96 -13.39 5.03
C MET A 69 8.55 -12.08 5.55
N LEU A 70 8.38 -11.83 6.85
CA LEU A 70 9.00 -10.71 7.56
C LEU A 70 10.00 -11.27 8.56
N THR A 71 11.21 -10.74 8.55
CA THR A 71 12.26 -11.13 9.48
C THR A 71 12.63 -9.93 10.34
N GLN A 72 12.52 -10.07 11.66
CA GLN A 72 12.87 -9.07 12.65
C GLN A 72 13.64 -9.77 13.78
N GLU A 73 14.76 -9.18 14.22
CA GLU A 73 15.57 -9.71 15.33
C GLU A 73 15.98 -11.20 15.18
N GLY A 74 16.10 -11.69 13.94
CA GLY A 74 16.48 -13.07 13.64
C GLY A 74 15.30 -14.06 13.55
N GLU A 75 14.10 -13.64 13.92
CA GLU A 75 12.88 -14.44 13.77
C GLU A 75 12.18 -14.13 12.46
N THR A 76 11.71 -15.17 11.77
CA THR A 76 10.98 -15.02 10.50
C THR A 76 9.55 -15.51 10.65
N VAL A 77 8.59 -14.62 10.40
CA VAL A 77 7.15 -14.93 10.42
C VAL A 77 6.61 -14.85 8.99
N ALA A 78 5.84 -15.86 8.59
CA ALA A 78 5.21 -15.91 7.28
C ALA A 78 3.71 -15.59 7.39
N TYR A 79 3.29 -14.52 6.72
CA TYR A 79 1.91 -14.07 6.63
C TYR A 79 1.32 -14.41 5.27
N ASN A 80 0.02 -14.70 5.23
CA ASN A 80 -0.73 -14.60 3.98
C ASN A 80 -1.03 -13.12 3.71
N TYR A 81 -0.86 -12.68 2.47
CA TYR A 81 -1.21 -11.32 2.08
C TYR A 81 -2.14 -11.26 0.88
N THR A 82 -2.96 -10.20 0.85
CA THR A 82 -3.66 -9.76 -0.37
C THR A 82 -3.40 -8.28 -0.57
N LEU A 83 -3.21 -7.89 -1.84
CA LEU A 83 -2.92 -6.52 -2.24
C LEU A 83 -3.96 -6.05 -3.26
N GLN A 84 -4.70 -5.01 -2.93
CA GLN A 84 -5.74 -4.41 -3.76
C GLN A 84 -5.47 -2.90 -3.89
N GLY A 85 -4.75 -2.51 -4.94
CA GLY A 85 -4.34 -1.12 -5.13
C GLY A 85 -3.47 -0.61 -3.97
N SER A 86 -3.99 0.35 -3.21
CA SER A 86 -3.34 0.94 -2.03
C SER A 86 -3.72 0.27 -0.70
N LYS A 87 -4.42 -0.87 -0.72
CA LYS A 87 -4.82 -1.63 0.48
C LYS A 87 -4.11 -2.97 0.56
N LEU A 88 -3.36 -3.18 1.63
CA LEU A 88 -2.70 -4.44 2.00
C LEU A 88 -3.49 -5.09 3.14
N THR A 89 -3.73 -6.39 3.05
CA THR A 89 -4.31 -7.18 4.15
C THR A 89 -3.39 -8.34 4.47
N LEU A 90 -2.94 -8.44 5.73
CA LEU A 90 -2.12 -9.52 6.26
C LEU A 90 -2.96 -10.42 7.18
N SER A 91 -2.64 -11.71 7.21
CA SER A 91 -3.32 -12.68 8.06
C SER A 91 -2.45 -13.91 8.34
N GLY A 92 -2.77 -14.66 9.39
CA GLY A 92 -1.97 -15.81 9.84
C GLY A 92 -0.67 -15.37 10.53
N GLY A 93 0.33 -16.25 10.57
CA GLY A 93 1.55 -15.99 11.33
C GLY A 93 1.25 -15.92 12.83
N ASP A 94 1.67 -14.83 13.46
CA ASP A 94 1.38 -14.49 14.86
C ASP A 94 0.12 -13.59 15.02
N LEU A 95 -0.53 -13.19 13.93
CA LEU A 95 -1.73 -12.35 13.97
C LEU A 95 -2.95 -13.17 14.40
N MET A 96 -3.58 -12.75 15.51
CA MET A 96 -4.85 -13.31 15.98
C MET A 96 -6.06 -12.88 15.13
N ALA A 97 -5.94 -11.76 14.41
CA ALA A 97 -6.95 -11.22 13.51
C ALA A 97 -6.27 -10.57 12.28
N PRO A 98 -6.96 -10.44 11.14
CA PRO A 98 -6.37 -9.79 9.97
C PRO A 98 -5.93 -8.36 10.27
N MET A 99 -4.79 -7.97 9.71
CA MET A 99 -4.28 -6.61 9.76
C MET A 99 -4.54 -5.92 8.43
N VAL A 100 -5.17 -4.75 8.45
CA VAL A 100 -5.49 -4.00 7.23
C VAL A 100 -4.69 -2.71 7.22
N MET A 101 -3.93 -2.50 6.16
CA MET A 101 -3.02 -1.37 6.00
C MET A 101 -3.29 -0.63 4.70
N ASN A 102 -3.13 0.68 4.73
CA ASN A 102 -3.17 1.55 3.57
C ASN A 102 -1.78 2.07 3.24
N ARG A 103 -1.48 2.23 1.96
CA ARG A 103 -0.21 2.80 1.52
C ARG A 103 -0.13 4.27 1.94
N ALA A 104 0.91 4.65 2.68
CA ALA A 104 1.14 6.05 3.03
C ALA A 104 1.28 6.90 1.75
N GLY A 105 0.64 8.07 1.71
CA GLY A 105 0.58 8.94 0.53
C GLY A 105 -0.54 8.61 -0.47
N SER A 106 -1.27 7.50 -0.30
CA SER A 106 -2.50 7.26 -1.09
C SER A 106 -3.71 8.04 -0.56
N SER A 107 -3.59 8.65 0.62
CA SER A 107 -4.58 9.55 1.23
C SER A 107 -4.65 10.93 0.55
N ASP A 108 -3.63 11.32 -0.22
CA ASP A 108 -3.50 12.68 -0.73
C ASP A 108 -3.91 12.86 -2.21
N VAL A 109 -4.16 11.78 -2.96
CA VAL A 109 -4.63 11.93 -4.35
C VAL A 109 -6.14 12.25 -4.41
N ALA A 110 -6.90 12.02 -3.33
CA ALA A 110 -8.31 12.41 -3.22
C ALA A 110 -8.52 13.83 -2.67
N ARG A 111 -7.46 14.51 -2.20
CA ARG A 111 -7.48 15.93 -1.86
C ARG A 111 -6.56 16.69 -2.81
N GLY A 112 -6.92 16.66 -4.10
CA GLY A 112 -6.45 17.69 -5.00
C GLY A 112 -6.73 19.07 -4.39
N PRO A 113 -5.86 20.08 -4.60
CA PRO A 113 -6.12 21.41 -4.11
C PRO A 113 -7.47 21.85 -4.67
N MET A 114 -8.48 21.96 -3.80
CA MET A 114 -9.59 22.83 -4.13
C MET A 114 -8.95 24.19 -4.42
N PRO A 115 -9.11 24.76 -5.62
CA PRO A 115 -8.77 26.16 -5.78
C PRO A 115 -9.53 26.87 -4.67
N ALA A 116 -8.81 27.57 -3.80
CA ALA A 116 -9.41 28.53 -2.91
C ALA A 116 -10.18 29.47 -3.83
N MET A 117 -11.49 29.24 -3.97
CA MET A 117 -12.35 30.20 -4.63
C MET A 117 -12.15 31.48 -3.83
N PRO A 118 -11.73 32.59 -4.46
CA PRO A 118 -11.70 33.86 -3.77
C PRO A 118 -13.12 34.05 -3.22
N GLN A 119 -13.24 34.12 -1.89
CA GLN A 119 -14.48 34.47 -1.25
C GLN A 119 -14.94 35.78 -1.90
N PRO A 120 -16.15 35.85 -2.49
CA PRO A 120 -16.66 37.14 -2.92
C PRO A 120 -16.67 38.02 -1.68
N GLU A 121 -15.90 39.10 -1.73
CA GLU A 121 -15.88 40.15 -0.72
C GLU A 121 -17.33 40.46 -0.37
N GLU A 122 -17.71 40.05 0.83
CA GLU A 122 -19.02 40.29 1.40
C GLU A 122 -19.14 41.81 1.48
N SER A 123 -19.80 42.39 0.47
CA SER A 123 -20.07 43.81 0.35
C SER A 123 -20.95 44.20 1.52
N TYR A 124 -20.30 44.59 2.62
CA TYR A 124 -20.96 45.15 3.77
C TYR A 124 -21.44 46.54 3.38
N ASP A 125 -22.65 46.60 2.83
CA ASP A 125 -23.46 47.81 2.82
C ASP A 125 -24.82 47.48 3.45
N PRO A 126 -24.99 47.85 4.72
CA PRO A 126 -26.31 48.20 5.19
C PRO A 126 -26.28 49.61 5.81
N MET A 127 -26.77 50.56 5.02
CA MET A 127 -27.89 51.42 5.39
C MET A 127 -27.57 52.57 6.38
N ALA A 128 -27.35 53.78 5.86
CA ALA A 128 -27.75 55.02 6.54
C ALA A 128 -29.29 55.03 6.69
N PRO A 129 -29.93 55.53 7.79
CA PRO A 129 -29.99 57.00 8.09
C PRO A 129 -30.34 57.29 9.60
N PRO A 130 -30.90 58.45 10.00
CA PRO A 130 -30.83 59.83 9.50
C PRO A 130 -30.20 60.81 10.52
N ASP A 131 -29.94 62.04 10.06
CA ASP A 131 -29.54 63.21 10.85
C ASP A 131 -30.43 63.45 12.09
N VAL A 132 -29.80 63.77 13.23
CA VAL A 132 -30.42 64.58 14.28
C VAL A 132 -29.44 65.68 14.69
N ASP A 133 -29.71 66.85 14.12
CA ASP A 133 -29.17 68.16 14.47
C ASP A 133 -29.74 68.64 15.83
N SER A 134 -28.84 69.02 16.74
CA SER A 134 -28.94 70.12 17.73
C SER A 134 -30.05 70.13 18.81
N PRO A 135 -29.99 70.98 19.87
CA PRO A 135 -29.08 72.11 20.18
C PRO A 135 -28.01 71.88 21.25
#